data_AF-C7P6L2-F1
#
_entry.id   AF-C7P6L2-F1
#
_cell.length_a   1.000
_cell.length_b   1.000
_cell.length_c   1.000
_cell.angle_alpha   90.00
_cell.angle_beta   90.00
_cell.angle_gamma   90.00
#
_symmetry.space_group_name_H-M   'P 1'
#
loop_
_entity.id
_entity.type
_entity.pdbx_description
1 polymer ?
#
loop_
_entity_poly.entity_id
_entity_poly.type
_entity_poly.pdbx_seq_one_letter_code
_entity_poly.pdbx_strand_id
1 'polypeptide(L)'
;MRLKDKKFKKIIEVLSLIFTFEIIASFILSTYNPPYQDLLIKLDYISIIFFTFEIIYNFYYSESRVEFFKDVYNIVDAIVIIAFLLYSLEIFYSKALFGLRVINLIRILVMLRIIKLKRVGENPALMNFLTIFIFCFISSCLVWVAESEANPSINNFFDAFYFTVISVATVGYGDITPKTDAGKFIIVFSVLFFISGLITSLQKALRGEIK
;
A
#
# COMPACT_ATOMS: atom_id res chain seq x y z
N MET A 1 -1.03 -26.01 17.71
CA MET A 1 -0.01 -24.96 17.94
C MET A 1 0.24 -24.74 19.44
N ARG A 2 1.47 -24.86 19.96
CA ARG A 2 1.79 -24.67 21.39
C ARG A 2 1.68 -23.17 21.76
N LEU A 3 1.43 -22.85 23.04
CA LEU A 3 1.29 -21.46 23.52
C LEU A 3 2.51 -20.56 23.22
N LYS A 4 3.73 -21.13 23.15
CA LYS A 4 4.95 -20.40 22.74
C LYS A 4 4.90 -19.96 21.28
N ASP A 5 4.35 -20.79 20.40
CA ASP A 5 4.23 -20.51 18.96
C ASP A 5 3.26 -19.35 18.71
N LYS A 6 2.21 -19.22 19.53
CA LYS A 6 1.25 -18.10 19.44
C LYS A 6 1.88 -16.75 19.81
N LYS A 7 2.70 -16.69 20.88
CA LYS A 7 3.39 -15.45 21.27
C LYS A 7 4.41 -15.03 20.22
N PHE A 8 5.18 -15.98 19.71
CA PHE A 8 6.18 -15.73 18.67
C PHE A 8 5.54 -15.25 17.37
N LYS A 9 4.43 -15.88 16.93
CA LYS A 9 3.66 -15.43 15.77
C LYS A 9 3.16 -13.98 15.92
N LYS A 10 2.66 -13.61 17.10
CA LYS A 10 2.23 -12.23 17.36
C LYS A 10 3.37 -11.22 17.27
N ILE A 11 4.58 -11.59 17.73
CA ILE A 11 5.78 -10.74 17.59
C ILE A 11 6.13 -10.55 16.11
N ILE A 12 6.12 -11.63 15.31
CA ILE A 12 6.37 -11.55 13.87
C ILE A 12 5.34 -10.64 13.19
N GLU A 13 4.06 -10.75 13.52
CA GLU A 13 3.00 -9.91 12.96
C GLU A 13 3.20 -8.42 13.32
N VAL A 14 3.60 -8.11 14.55
CA VAL A 14 3.89 -6.72 14.96
C VAL A 14 5.12 -6.17 14.23
N LEU A 15 6.21 -6.95 14.14
CA LEU A 15 7.41 -6.55 13.40
C LEU A 15 7.11 -6.35 11.91
N SER A 16 6.30 -7.22 11.32
CA SER A 16 5.83 -7.12 9.94
C SER A 16 5.11 -5.80 9.67
N LEU A 17 4.27 -5.35 10.60
CA LEU A 17 3.61 -4.07 10.50
C LEU A 17 4.60 -2.91 10.61
N ILE A 18 5.57 -2.98 11.53
CA ILE A 18 6.61 -1.95 11.67
C ILE A 18 7.40 -1.79 10.36
N PHE A 19 7.88 -2.90 9.77
CA PHE A 19 8.58 -2.87 8.48
C PHE A 19 7.67 -2.43 7.33
N THR A 20 6.37 -2.69 7.40
CA THR A 20 5.40 -2.15 6.43
C THR A 20 5.35 -0.63 6.54
N PHE A 21 5.19 -0.07 7.75
CA PHE A 21 5.20 1.39 7.96
C PHE A 21 6.53 2.03 7.56
N GLU A 22 7.64 1.35 7.80
CA GLU A 22 8.97 1.80 7.38
C GLU A 22 9.05 1.95 5.85
N ILE A 23 8.68 0.94 5.07
CA ILE A 23 8.68 1.05 3.59
C ILE A 23 7.73 2.15 3.11
N ILE A 24 6.58 2.32 3.75
CA ILE A 24 5.64 3.40 3.42
C ILE A 24 6.30 4.76 3.64
N ALA A 25 6.96 4.96 4.78
CA ALA A 25 7.69 6.19 5.07
C ALA A 25 8.85 6.40 4.10
N SER A 26 9.62 5.36 3.80
CA SER A 26 10.69 5.36 2.80
C SER A 26 10.17 5.79 1.43
N PHE A 27 9.03 5.25 0.98
CA PHE A 27 8.37 5.67 -0.26
C PHE A 27 7.99 7.15 -0.25
N ILE A 28 7.27 7.62 0.79
CA ILE A 28 6.86 9.02 0.88
C ILE A 28 8.08 9.94 0.84
N LEU A 29 9.11 9.65 1.65
CA LEU A 29 10.34 10.42 1.70
C LEU A 29 11.06 10.42 0.35
N SER A 30 11.07 9.30 -0.37
CA SER A 30 11.70 9.23 -1.70
C SER A 30 11.06 10.18 -2.71
N THR A 31 9.78 10.55 -2.55
CA THR A 31 9.10 11.51 -3.44
C THR A 31 9.59 12.95 -3.27
N TYR A 32 10.31 13.25 -2.18
CA TYR A 32 10.94 14.55 -1.95
C TYR A 32 12.37 14.62 -2.51
N ASN A 33 12.86 13.56 -3.16
CA ASN A 33 14.23 13.44 -3.65
C ASN A 33 15.33 13.83 -2.62
N PRO A 34 15.33 13.19 -1.44
CA PRO A 34 16.24 13.56 -0.36
C PRO A 34 17.69 13.12 -0.66
N PRO A 35 18.70 13.78 -0.07
CA PRO A 35 20.12 13.45 -0.29
C PRO A 35 20.54 12.08 0.27
N TYR A 36 19.66 11.39 1.01
CA TYR A 36 19.89 10.09 1.64
C TYR A 36 19.10 8.95 0.99
N GLN A 37 18.80 9.06 -0.31
CA GLN A 37 18.03 8.06 -1.05
C GLN A 37 18.62 6.64 -0.97
N ASP A 38 19.94 6.50 -0.99
CA ASP A 38 20.62 5.20 -0.85
C ASP A 38 20.36 4.52 0.49
N LEU A 39 20.20 5.32 1.57
CA LEU A 39 19.87 4.79 2.89
C LEU A 39 18.44 4.23 2.90
N LEU A 40 17.49 4.94 2.30
CA LEU A 40 16.10 4.48 2.18
C LEU A 40 16.01 3.15 1.43
N ILE A 41 16.70 3.05 0.30
CA ILE A 41 16.76 1.81 -0.48
C ILE A 41 17.33 0.66 0.36
N LYS A 42 18.42 0.89 1.11
CA LYS A 42 19.01 -0.14 1.99
C LYS A 42 18.03 -0.61 3.07
N LEU A 43 17.27 0.31 3.67
CA LEU A 43 16.24 -0.05 4.65
C LEU A 43 15.12 -0.88 4.01
N ASP A 44 14.68 -0.53 2.80
CA ASP A 44 13.67 -1.32 2.07
C ASP A 44 14.15 -2.76 1.86
N TYR A 45 15.43 -2.97 1.50
CA TYR A 45 15.99 -4.32 1.36
C TYR A 45 15.94 -5.12 2.68
N ILE A 46 16.19 -4.47 3.83
CA ILE A 46 16.09 -5.13 5.15
C ILE A 46 14.64 -5.57 5.41
N SER A 47 13.67 -4.70 5.10
CA SER A 47 12.24 -5.00 5.22
C SER A 47 11.83 -6.17 4.33
N ILE A 48 12.34 -6.26 3.11
CA ILE A 48 12.07 -7.36 2.18
C ILE A 48 12.69 -8.68 2.65
N ILE A 49 13.90 -8.66 3.22
CA ILE A 49 14.51 -9.84 3.85
C ILE A 49 13.62 -10.33 5.00
N PHE A 50 13.13 -9.42 5.83
CA PHE A 50 12.22 -9.75 6.92
C PHE A 50 10.90 -10.36 6.41
N PHE A 51 10.29 -9.81 5.35
CA PHE A 51 9.07 -10.35 4.76
C PHE A 51 9.28 -11.73 4.12
N THR A 52 10.45 -11.95 3.53
CA THR A 52 10.84 -13.26 3.01
C THR A 52 10.97 -14.28 4.14
N PHE A 53 11.55 -13.88 5.28
CA PHE A 53 11.55 -14.71 6.48
C PHE A 53 10.13 -14.99 6.98
N GLU A 54 9.25 -13.98 7.04
CA GLU A 54 7.85 -14.12 7.48
C GLU A 54 7.08 -15.13 6.63
N ILE A 55 7.16 -15.03 5.29
CA ILE A 55 6.41 -15.93 4.40
C ILE A 55 6.92 -17.37 4.50
N ILE A 56 8.24 -17.56 4.64
CA ILE A 56 8.86 -18.88 4.87
C ILE A 56 8.40 -19.46 6.21
N TYR A 57 8.43 -18.65 7.28
CA TYR A 57 7.93 -19.05 8.59
C TYR A 57 6.46 -19.47 8.52
N ASN A 58 5.60 -18.65 7.90
CA ASN A 58 4.18 -18.96 7.76
C ASN A 58 3.94 -20.23 6.93
N PHE A 59 4.76 -20.49 5.91
CA PHE A 59 4.67 -21.72 5.11
C PHE A 59 5.01 -22.96 5.95
N TYR A 60 6.13 -22.95 6.68
CA TYR A 60 6.55 -24.10 7.50
C TYR A 60 5.58 -24.46 8.63
N TYR A 61 4.94 -23.46 9.23
CA TYR A 61 4.02 -23.66 10.35
C TYR A 61 2.54 -23.78 9.91
N SER A 62 2.26 -23.73 8.61
CA SER A 62 0.90 -23.96 8.09
C SER A 62 0.54 -25.46 8.16
N GLU A 63 -0.64 -25.77 8.70
CA GLU A 63 -1.11 -27.15 8.82
C GLU A 63 -1.50 -27.74 7.43
N SER A 64 -1.90 -26.88 6.49
CA SER A 64 -2.23 -27.23 5.11
C SER A 64 -1.58 -26.27 4.11
N ARG A 65 -0.79 -26.81 3.18
CA ARG A 65 -0.13 -26.04 2.11
C ARG A 65 -1.15 -25.33 1.20
N VAL A 66 -2.32 -25.93 1.00
CA VAL A 66 -3.38 -25.35 0.15
C VAL A 66 -4.02 -24.15 0.82
N GLU A 67 -4.23 -24.21 2.14
CA GLU A 67 -4.79 -23.09 2.90
C GLU A 67 -3.82 -21.92 2.96
N PHE A 68 -2.52 -22.20 3.09
CA PHE A 68 -1.48 -21.19 3.02
C PHE A 68 -1.55 -20.34 1.74
N PHE A 69 -1.67 -20.99 0.57
CA PHE A 69 -1.74 -20.30 -0.73
C PHE A 69 -3.10 -19.61 -0.98
N LYS A 70 -4.15 -19.94 -0.23
CA LYS A 70 -5.45 -19.27 -0.30
C LYS A 70 -5.55 -18.05 0.63
N ASP A 71 -4.65 -17.93 1.60
CA ASP A 71 -4.64 -16.80 2.53
C ASP A 71 -4.21 -15.52 1.80
N VAL A 72 -5.12 -14.55 1.71
CA VAL A 72 -4.93 -13.23 1.08
C VAL A 72 -3.67 -12.54 1.61
N TYR A 73 -3.37 -12.67 2.90
CA TYR A 73 -2.20 -12.03 3.50
C TYR A 73 -0.87 -12.60 2.98
N ASN A 74 -0.81 -13.92 2.76
CA ASN A 74 0.39 -14.57 2.20
C ASN A 74 0.52 -14.28 0.70
N ILE A 75 -0.59 -14.21 -0.03
CA ILE A 75 -0.60 -13.82 -1.46
C ILE A 75 -0.04 -12.40 -1.62
N VAL A 76 -0.50 -11.45 -0.79
CA VAL A 76 -0.01 -10.07 -0.81
C VAL A 76 1.49 -10.01 -0.52
N ASP A 77 1.97 -10.75 0.48
CA ASP A 77 3.41 -10.80 0.77
C ASP A 77 4.21 -11.35 -0.41
N ALA A 78 3.73 -12.43 -1.04
CA ALA A 78 4.39 -13.03 -2.20
C ALA A 78 4.47 -12.05 -3.37
N ILE A 79 3.37 -11.34 -3.68
CA ILE A 79 3.34 -10.32 -4.73
C ILE A 79 4.37 -9.22 -4.44
N VAL A 80 4.43 -8.72 -3.20
CA VAL A 80 5.38 -7.68 -2.79
C VAL A 80 6.83 -8.14 -2.94
N ILE A 81 7.15 -9.35 -2.47
CA ILE A 81 8.51 -9.90 -2.55
C ILE A 81 8.91 -10.10 -4.01
N ILE A 82 8.04 -10.71 -4.83
CA ILE A 82 8.30 -10.93 -6.26
C ILE A 82 8.52 -9.60 -6.98
N ALA A 83 7.65 -8.61 -6.75
CA ALA A 83 7.79 -7.30 -7.37
C ALA A 83 9.13 -6.64 -7.01
N PHE A 84 9.58 -6.75 -5.75
CA PHE A 84 10.87 -6.20 -5.33
C PHE A 84 12.08 -6.98 -5.87
N LEU A 85 11.97 -8.30 -6.03
CA LEU A 85 13.01 -9.11 -6.67
C LEU A 85 13.15 -8.75 -8.16
N LEU A 86 12.03 -8.56 -8.88
CA LEU A 86 12.04 -8.11 -10.27
C LEU A 86 12.74 -6.75 -10.40
N TYR A 87 12.46 -5.81 -9.49
CA TYR A 87 13.18 -4.55 -9.39
C TYR A 87 14.69 -4.73 -9.20
N SER A 88 15.09 -5.61 -8.27
CA SER A 88 16.51 -5.88 -7.98
C SER A 88 17.24 -6.41 -9.23
N LEU A 89 16.56 -7.22 -10.04
CA LEU A 89 17.08 -7.73 -11.31
C LEU A 89 17.20 -6.62 -12.36
N GLU A 90 16.21 -5.73 -12.49
CA GLU A 90 16.27 -4.62 -13.47
C GLU A 90 17.46 -3.68 -13.21
N ILE A 91 17.73 -3.34 -11.95
CA ILE A 91 18.92 -2.53 -11.59
C ILE A 91 20.21 -3.22 -12.03
N PHE A 92 20.30 -4.54 -11.80
CA PHE A 92 21.50 -5.31 -12.08
C PHE A 92 21.76 -5.47 -13.58
N TYR A 93 20.72 -5.77 -14.37
CA TYR A 93 20.85 -6.12 -15.78
C TYR A 93 20.79 -4.94 -16.73
N SER A 94 19.90 -3.97 -16.48
CA SER A 94 19.56 -3.03 -17.53
C SER A 94 20.49 -1.82 -17.57
N LYS A 95 21.09 -1.38 -16.43
CA LYS A 95 21.64 -0.01 -16.27
C LYS A 95 20.73 1.08 -16.89
N ALA A 96 19.47 0.75 -17.20
CA ALA A 96 18.60 1.49 -18.06
C ALA A 96 17.57 2.15 -17.16
N LEU A 97 17.41 3.43 -17.39
CA LEU A 97 16.53 4.36 -16.72
C LEU A 97 15.05 4.05 -17.02
N PHE A 98 14.57 2.82 -16.84
CA PHE A 98 13.18 2.61 -16.47
C PHE A 98 13.05 3.15 -15.05
N GLY A 99 12.89 4.49 -14.97
CA GLY A 99 13.30 5.31 -13.84
C GLY A 99 12.56 5.05 -12.54
N LEU A 100 12.84 5.92 -11.56
CA LEU A 100 12.25 5.98 -10.22
C LEU A 100 10.71 5.70 -10.17
N ARG A 101 10.00 5.95 -11.28
CA ARG A 101 8.59 5.62 -11.50
C ARG A 101 8.22 4.14 -11.32
N VAL A 102 8.95 3.19 -11.92
CA VAL A 102 8.61 1.75 -11.80
C VAL A 102 8.85 1.27 -10.38
N ILE A 103 9.91 1.78 -9.74
CA ILE A 103 10.23 1.55 -8.32
C ILE A 103 9.06 1.97 -7.44
N ASN A 104 8.52 3.15 -7.71
CA ASN A 104 7.39 3.71 -6.97
C ASN A 104 6.12 2.91 -7.20
N LEU A 105 5.86 2.40 -8.41
CA LEU A 105 4.75 1.49 -8.68
C LEU A 105 4.83 0.17 -7.90
N ILE A 106 6.04 -0.39 -7.77
CA ILE A 106 6.26 -1.62 -7.00
C ILE A 106 6.04 -1.39 -5.51
N ARG A 107 6.50 -0.25 -4.98
CA ARG A 107 6.29 0.14 -3.57
C ARG A 107 4.82 0.37 -3.23
N ILE A 108 3.97 0.75 -4.19
CA ILE A 108 2.52 0.87 -3.97
C ILE A 108 1.90 -0.48 -3.60
N LEU A 109 2.39 -1.59 -4.14
CA LEU A 109 1.88 -2.93 -3.80
C LEU A 109 2.09 -3.27 -2.33
N VAL A 110 3.10 -2.66 -1.68
CA VAL A 110 3.37 -2.81 -0.24
C VAL A 110 2.21 -2.25 0.59
N MET A 111 1.47 -1.25 0.10
CA MET A 111 0.29 -0.70 0.78
C MET A 111 -0.80 -1.75 1.01
N LEU A 112 -0.88 -2.77 0.15
CA LEU A 112 -1.81 -3.88 0.33
C LEU A 112 -1.56 -4.63 1.64
N ARG A 113 -0.32 -4.61 2.16
CA ARG A 113 0.01 -5.22 3.45
C ARG A 113 -0.65 -4.52 4.63
N ILE A 114 -1.07 -3.26 4.51
CA ILE A 114 -1.83 -2.54 5.56
C ILE A 114 -3.14 -3.29 5.87
N ILE A 115 -3.66 -4.09 4.94
CA ILE A 115 -4.83 -4.97 5.19
C ILE A 115 -4.55 -5.93 6.35
N LYS A 116 -3.29 -6.29 6.65
CA LYS A 116 -2.89 -7.09 7.83
C LYS A 116 -3.24 -6.41 9.15
N LEU A 117 -3.38 -5.09 9.20
CA LEU A 117 -3.87 -4.39 10.40
C LEU A 117 -5.27 -4.87 10.81
N LYS A 118 -6.07 -5.34 9.85
CA LYS A 118 -7.39 -5.95 10.14
C LYS A 118 -7.30 -7.25 10.93
N ARG A 119 -6.14 -7.93 10.94
CA ARG A 119 -5.89 -9.11 11.76
C ARG A 119 -5.61 -8.75 13.23
N VAL A 120 -5.17 -7.52 13.48
CA VAL A 120 -4.74 -7.06 14.82
C VAL A 120 -5.80 -6.20 15.50
N GLY A 121 -6.61 -5.46 14.75
CA GLY A 121 -7.64 -4.58 15.28
C GLY A 121 -9.04 -5.17 15.20
N GLU A 122 -9.75 -5.23 16.33
CA GLU A 122 -11.14 -5.69 16.40
C GLU A 122 -12.17 -4.54 16.35
N ASN A 123 -11.73 -3.27 16.36
CA ASN A 123 -12.63 -2.12 16.40
C ASN A 123 -13.21 -1.80 15.00
N PRO A 124 -14.53 -1.93 14.77
CA PRO A 124 -15.15 -1.70 13.47
C PRO A 124 -14.95 -0.27 12.92
N ALA A 125 -14.97 0.74 13.80
CA ALA A 125 -14.75 2.13 13.40
C ALA A 125 -13.33 2.35 12.88
N LEU A 126 -12.35 1.76 13.56
CA LEU A 126 -10.95 1.77 13.12
C LEU A 126 -10.79 1.06 11.77
N MET A 127 -11.49 -0.06 11.55
CA MET A 127 -11.43 -0.80 10.29
C MET A 127 -12.00 -0.03 9.11
N ASN A 128 -13.08 0.72 9.33
CA ASN A 128 -13.66 1.60 8.32
C ASN A 128 -12.71 2.75 7.99
N PHE A 129 -12.16 3.42 9.01
CA PHE A 129 -11.15 4.47 8.82
C PHE A 129 -9.94 3.96 8.03
N LEU A 130 -9.37 2.82 8.42
CA LEU A 130 -8.23 2.23 7.73
C LEU A 130 -8.57 1.85 6.28
N THR A 131 -9.78 1.36 6.01
CA THR A 131 -10.18 1.01 4.65
C THR A 131 -10.23 2.26 3.76
N ILE A 132 -10.82 3.35 4.25
CA ILE A 132 -10.85 4.64 3.53
C ILE A 132 -9.44 5.20 3.37
N PHE A 133 -8.63 5.15 4.42
CA PHE A 133 -7.25 5.62 4.39
C PHE A 133 -6.42 4.88 3.35
N ILE A 134 -6.44 3.54 3.34
CA ILE A 134 -5.74 2.71 2.34
C ILE A 134 -6.21 3.04 0.92
N PHE A 135 -7.53 3.18 0.74
CA PHE A 135 -8.11 3.50 -0.55
C PHE A 135 -7.63 4.86 -1.08
N CYS A 136 -7.68 5.90 -0.25
CA CYS A 136 -7.17 7.23 -0.58
C CYS A 136 -5.67 7.16 -0.84
N PHE A 137 -4.90 6.45 -0.02
CA PHE A 137 -3.46 6.33 -0.15
C PHE A 137 -3.06 5.69 -1.49
N ILE A 138 -3.68 4.57 -1.86
CA ILE A 138 -3.42 3.88 -3.13
C ILE A 138 -3.80 4.78 -4.32
N SER A 139 -4.98 5.39 -4.27
CA SER A 139 -5.43 6.33 -5.32
C SER A 139 -4.45 7.48 -5.50
N SER A 140 -3.96 8.04 -4.40
CA SER A 140 -2.98 9.13 -4.38
C SER A 140 -1.64 8.71 -4.99
N CYS A 141 -1.19 7.49 -4.71
CA CYS A 141 0.03 6.99 -5.31
C CYS A 141 -0.10 6.84 -6.83
N LEU A 142 -1.25 6.35 -7.32
CA LEU A 142 -1.52 6.24 -8.76
C LEU A 142 -1.56 7.62 -9.42
N VAL A 143 -2.22 8.59 -8.80
CA VAL A 143 -2.22 9.99 -9.26
C VAL A 143 -0.81 10.55 -9.30
N TRP A 144 -0.01 10.35 -8.25
CA TRP A 144 1.38 10.81 -8.20
C TRP A 144 2.21 10.21 -9.34
N VAL A 145 2.09 8.90 -9.61
CA VAL A 145 2.82 8.28 -10.74
C VAL A 145 2.39 8.86 -12.08
N ALA A 146 1.09 9.09 -12.27
CA ALA A 146 0.55 9.64 -13.52
C ALA A 146 0.93 11.11 -13.74
N GLU A 147 0.97 11.91 -12.67
CA GLU A 147 1.03 13.38 -12.77
C GLU A 147 2.41 13.97 -12.44
N SER A 148 3.27 13.29 -11.68
CA SER A 148 4.51 13.87 -11.10
C SER A 148 5.48 14.52 -12.10
N GLU A 149 5.52 14.10 -13.36
CA GLU A 149 6.37 14.76 -14.37
C GLU A 149 5.63 15.80 -15.22
N ALA A 150 4.30 15.69 -15.34
CA ALA A 150 3.51 16.52 -16.23
C ALA A 150 2.82 17.68 -15.49
N ASN A 151 2.69 17.58 -14.17
CA ASN A 151 1.89 18.47 -13.36
C ASN A 151 2.74 19.22 -12.32
N PRO A 152 3.06 20.51 -12.55
CA PRO A 152 3.83 21.31 -11.61
C PRO A 152 3.12 21.55 -10.26
N SER A 153 1.80 21.30 -10.19
CA SER A 153 1.05 21.40 -8.94
C SER A 153 1.19 20.16 -8.06
N ILE A 154 1.81 19.07 -8.56
CA ILE A 154 2.05 17.82 -7.81
C ILE A 154 3.55 17.57 -7.78
N ASN A 155 4.21 18.08 -6.74
CA ASN A 155 5.67 17.98 -6.59
C ASN A 155 6.09 16.76 -5.78
N ASN A 156 5.25 16.36 -4.83
CA ASN A 156 5.53 15.24 -3.92
C ASN A 156 4.26 14.40 -3.71
N PHE A 157 4.39 13.29 -2.97
CA PHE A 157 3.26 12.42 -2.66
C PHE A 157 2.13 13.14 -1.91
N PHE A 158 2.46 14.05 -0.98
CA PHE A 158 1.46 14.73 -0.17
C PHE A 158 0.57 15.67 -0.99
N ASP A 159 1.08 16.28 -2.07
CA ASP A 159 0.25 17.08 -2.98
C ASP A 159 -0.80 16.20 -3.67
N ALA A 160 -0.39 15.02 -4.14
CA ALA A 160 -1.31 14.04 -4.75
C ALA A 160 -2.30 13.47 -3.70
N PHE A 161 -1.84 13.28 -2.47
CA PHE A 161 -2.68 12.82 -1.36
C PHE A 161 -3.74 13.85 -0.97
N TYR A 162 -3.33 15.10 -0.82
CA TYR A 162 -4.22 16.22 -0.60
C TYR A 162 -5.28 16.30 -1.70
N PHE A 163 -4.86 16.34 -2.98
CA PHE A 163 -5.77 16.38 -4.13
C PHE A 163 -6.77 15.22 -4.12
N THR A 164 -6.31 14.01 -3.86
CA THR A 164 -7.16 12.82 -3.82
C THR A 164 -8.19 12.90 -2.69
N VAL A 165 -7.76 13.28 -1.49
CA VAL A 165 -8.65 13.40 -0.32
C VAL A 165 -9.72 14.46 -0.55
N ILE A 166 -9.37 15.67 -1.02
CA ILE A 166 -10.36 16.72 -1.26
C ILE A 166 -11.33 16.37 -2.39
N SER A 167 -10.89 15.58 -3.38
CA SER A 167 -11.72 15.12 -4.49
C SER A 167 -12.71 14.04 -4.04
N VAL A 168 -12.22 13.04 -3.30
CA VAL A 168 -13.04 11.95 -2.75
C VAL A 168 -14.01 12.48 -1.70
N ALA A 169 -13.59 13.45 -0.89
CA ALA A 169 -14.45 14.15 0.07
C ALA A 169 -15.42 15.14 -0.60
N THR A 170 -15.40 15.26 -1.93
CA THR A 170 -16.26 16.17 -2.73
C THR A 170 -16.11 17.66 -2.37
N VAL A 171 -14.98 18.05 -1.78
CA VAL A 171 -14.67 19.46 -1.45
C VAL A 171 -14.23 20.22 -2.70
N GLY A 172 -13.26 19.67 -3.44
CA GLY A 172 -12.86 20.17 -4.76
C GLY A 172 -12.47 21.66 -4.82
N TYR A 173 -11.46 22.08 -4.06
CA TYR A 173 -10.99 23.48 -4.06
C TYR A 173 -10.54 24.00 -5.44
N GLY A 174 -10.10 23.10 -6.34
CA GLY A 174 -9.72 23.44 -7.71
C GLY A 174 -8.30 24.01 -7.86
N ASP A 175 -7.51 23.99 -6.80
CA ASP A 175 -6.11 24.41 -6.77
C ASP A 175 -5.16 23.39 -7.42
N ILE A 176 -5.48 22.10 -7.30
CA ILE A 176 -4.81 21.01 -8.02
C ILE A 176 -5.84 20.33 -8.94
N THR A 177 -5.48 20.15 -10.21
CA THR A 177 -6.28 19.41 -11.19
C THR A 177 -5.38 18.49 -12.03
N PRO A 178 -5.86 17.30 -12.44
CA PRO A 178 -5.07 16.38 -13.23
C PRO A 178 -4.87 16.93 -14.65
N LYS A 179 -3.63 16.92 -15.12
CA LYS A 179 -3.26 17.39 -16.46
C LYS A 179 -3.18 16.25 -17.46
N THR A 180 -2.89 15.03 -17.00
CA THR A 180 -2.78 13.85 -17.85
C THR A 180 -4.12 13.13 -17.98
N ASP A 181 -4.34 12.47 -19.11
CA ASP A 181 -5.56 11.66 -19.29
C ASP A 181 -5.57 10.46 -18.34
N ALA A 182 -4.41 9.87 -18.07
CA ALA A 182 -4.27 8.82 -17.05
C ALA A 182 -4.73 9.31 -15.67
N GLY A 183 -4.27 10.48 -15.22
CA GLY A 183 -4.67 11.08 -13.95
C GLY A 183 -6.16 11.39 -13.88
N LYS A 184 -6.76 11.88 -14.96
CA LYS A 184 -8.22 12.07 -15.07
C LYS A 184 -8.99 10.76 -14.94
N PHE A 185 -8.54 9.71 -15.63
CA PHE A 185 -9.18 8.39 -15.50
C PHE A 185 -9.06 7.85 -14.08
N ILE A 186 -7.87 7.90 -13.48
CA ILE A 186 -7.64 7.42 -12.11
C ILE A 186 -8.60 8.12 -11.14
N ILE A 187 -8.70 9.45 -11.18
CA ILE A 187 -9.55 10.16 -10.21
C ILE A 187 -11.04 9.89 -10.42
N VAL A 188 -11.51 9.78 -11.67
CA VAL A 188 -12.91 9.43 -11.97
C VAL A 188 -13.25 8.05 -11.40
N PHE A 189 -12.41 7.05 -11.65
CA PHE A 189 -12.61 5.71 -11.12
C PHE A 189 -12.53 5.67 -9.59
N SER A 190 -11.59 6.41 -8.98
CA SER A 190 -11.48 6.49 -7.53
C SER A 190 -12.74 7.07 -6.89
N VAL A 191 -13.26 8.19 -7.41
CA VAL A 191 -14.48 8.80 -6.87
C VAL A 191 -15.69 7.87 -7.04
N LEU A 192 -15.87 7.25 -8.21
CA LEU A 192 -16.97 6.31 -8.45
C LEU A 192 -16.91 5.10 -7.52
N PHE A 193 -15.72 4.53 -7.32
CA PHE A 193 -15.53 3.39 -6.42
C PHE A 193 -15.83 3.76 -4.97
N PHE A 194 -15.38 4.92 -4.52
CA PHE A 194 -15.64 5.40 -3.16
C PHE A 194 -17.15 5.61 -2.91
N ILE A 195 -17.85 6.27 -3.84
CA ILE A 195 -19.29 6.49 -3.76
C ILE A 195 -20.04 5.14 -3.70
N SER A 196 -19.67 4.19 -4.56
CA SER A 196 -20.26 2.84 -4.55
C SER A 196 -20.06 2.13 -3.20
N GLY A 197 -18.85 2.23 -2.63
CA GLY A 197 -18.53 1.66 -1.32
C GLY A 197 -19.31 2.31 -0.17
N LEU A 198 -19.47 3.64 -0.22
CA LEU A 198 -20.26 4.39 0.76
C LEU A 198 -21.74 4.00 0.71
N ILE A 199 -22.33 3.92 -0.49
CA ILE A 199 -23.72 3.49 -0.68
C ILE A 199 -23.94 2.08 -0.15
N THR A 200 -23.03 1.14 -0.44
CA THR A 200 -23.13 -0.25 0.03
C THR A 200 -23.05 -0.32 1.56
N SER A 201 -22.17 0.47 2.18
CA SER A 201 -22.03 0.54 3.63
C SER A 201 -23.26 1.14 4.29
N LEU A 202 -23.82 2.20 3.70
CA LEU A 202 -25.06 2.83 4.17
C LEU A 202 -26.26 1.88 4.05
N GLN A 203 -26.38 1.14 2.94
CA GLN A 203 -27.44 0.15 2.77
C GLN A 203 -27.37 -0.94 3.84
N LYS A 204 -26.17 -1.45 4.15
CA LYS A 204 -25.97 -2.42 5.24
C LYS A 204 -26.36 -1.83 6.60
N ALA A 205 -26.04 -0.57 6.85
CA ALA A 205 -26.43 0.14 8.07
C ALA A 205 -27.96 0.25 8.20
N LEU A 206 -28.63 0.70 7.13
CA LEU A 206 -30.08 0.86 7.08
C LEU A 206 -30.83 -0.48 7.20
N ARG A 207 -30.25 -1.58 6.71
CA ARG A 207 -30.82 -2.93 6.83
C ARG A 207 -30.59 -3.58 8.20
N GLY A 208 -29.86 -2.93 9.12
CA GLY A 208 -29.51 -3.52 10.41
C GLY A 208 -28.54 -4.72 10.29
N GLU A 209 -27.82 -4.82 9.17
CA GLU A 209 -26.87 -5.91 8.90
C GLU A 209 -25.47 -5.63 9.49
N ILE A 210 -25.24 -4.45 10.07
CA ILE A 210 -24.01 -4.12 10.79
C ILE A 210 -24.11 -4.69 12.21
N LYS A 211 -23.58 -5.90 12.41
CA LYS A 211 -23.23 -6.43 13.73
C LYS A 211 -21.81 -6.04 14.11
#